data_AF-A0A954YJV6-F1
#
_entry.id   AF-A0A954YJV6-F1
#
_cell.length_a   1.000
_cell.length_b   1.000
_cell.length_c   1.000
_cell.angle_alpha   90.00
_cell.angle_beta   90.00
_cell.angle_gamma   90.00
#
_symmetry.space_group_name_H-M   'P 1'
#
loop_
_entity.id
_entity.type
_entity.pdbx_description
1 polymer ?
#
loop_
_entity_poly.entity_id
_entity_poly.type
_entity_poly.pdbx_seq_one_letter_code
_entity_poly.pdbx_strand_id
1 'polypeptide(L)'
;MNDSITTLVAAVAKRLRMQAALDASCRAAIPALWVSIGCALLLSYVADEPWRWSAMLVALIPTVAHGIRHWLRPITRQTAAKKIDQYYELKDRVRTSVDLIERQQSSPMATLQLRDTGEQIADARANDVVPLTRPPRASETVLLTVVLVVLLVWPNQNEEGPSRLHSPKHISLEVAQESPPVDDFMPVDSRGLGWRSTIRRFFDRSPPGVPRQTIGETIHRE
;
A
#
# COMPACT_ATOMS: atom_id res chain seq x y z
N MET A 1 27.38 -1.75 28.00
CA MET A 1 27.78 -2.90 27.14
C MET A 1 26.59 -3.71 26.68
N ASN A 2 25.61 -4.03 27.55
CA ASN A 2 24.34 -4.67 27.17
C ASN A 2 23.59 -3.94 26.03
N ASP A 3 23.76 -2.62 25.94
CA ASP A 3 23.18 -1.81 24.86
C ASP A 3 23.72 -2.18 23.48
N SER A 4 24.99 -2.59 23.36
CA SER A 4 25.58 -2.99 22.07
C SER A 4 24.93 -4.27 21.52
N ILE A 5 24.72 -5.28 22.38
CA ILE A 5 24.08 -6.55 22.00
C ILE A 5 22.64 -6.31 21.58
N THR A 6 21.88 -5.56 22.38
CA THR A 6 20.47 -5.28 22.12
C THR A 6 20.26 -4.41 20.88
N THR A 7 21.11 -3.40 20.66
CA THR A 7 21.07 -2.55 19.44
C THR A 7 21.42 -3.34 18.18
N LEU A 8 22.45 -4.20 18.23
CA LEU A 8 22.80 -5.07 17.11
C LEU A 8 21.66 -6.04 16.77
N VAL A 9 21.10 -6.73 17.76
CA VAL A 9 19.97 -7.66 17.58
C VAL A 9 18.75 -6.93 17.03
N ALA A 10 18.44 -5.72 17.52
CA ALA A 10 17.34 -4.91 17.00
C ALA A 10 17.58 -4.49 15.54
N ALA A 11 18.80 -4.11 15.17
CA ALA A 11 19.16 -3.74 13.80
C ALA A 11 19.04 -4.94 12.84
N VAL A 12 19.50 -6.12 13.25
CA VAL A 12 19.33 -7.37 12.48
C VAL A 12 17.86 -7.74 12.35
N ALA A 13 17.08 -7.65 13.44
CA ALA A 13 15.64 -7.91 13.41
C ALA A 13 14.90 -6.97 12.45
N LYS A 14 15.26 -5.67 12.42
CA LYS A 14 14.70 -4.69 11.49
C LYS A 14 14.98 -5.07 10.02
N ARG A 15 16.20 -5.49 9.71
CA ARG A 15 16.59 -5.92 8.35
C ARG A 15 15.87 -7.20 7.93
N LEU A 16 15.76 -8.18 8.82
CA LEU A 16 14.98 -9.39 8.57
C LEU A 16 13.50 -9.07 8.28
N ARG A 17 12.91 -8.09 8.98
CA ARG A 17 11.53 -7.63 8.72
C ARG A 17 11.40 -7.01 7.33
N MET A 18 12.34 -6.15 6.95
CA MET A 18 12.37 -5.54 5.62
C MET A 18 12.49 -6.61 4.52
N GLN A 19 13.40 -7.56 4.65
CA GLN A 19 13.58 -8.63 3.67
C GLN A 19 12.34 -9.54 3.59
N ALA A 20 11.78 -9.93 4.73
CA ALA A 20 10.57 -10.75 4.77
C ALA A 20 9.37 -10.03 4.14
N ALA A 21 9.25 -8.72 4.33
CA ALA A 21 8.22 -7.90 3.70
C ALA A 21 8.41 -7.82 2.18
N LEU A 22 9.64 -7.58 1.69
CA LEU A 22 9.93 -7.57 0.26
C LEU A 22 9.64 -8.91 -0.41
N ASP A 23 10.07 -10.02 0.20
CA ASP A 23 9.80 -11.36 -0.32
C ASP A 23 8.31 -11.72 -0.29
N ALA A 24 7.57 -11.25 0.71
CA ALA A 24 6.11 -11.43 0.78
C ALA A 24 5.39 -10.58 -0.27
N SER A 25 5.78 -9.31 -0.44
CA SER A 25 5.23 -8.43 -1.46
C SER A 25 5.46 -8.99 -2.87
N CYS A 26 6.66 -9.48 -3.18
CA CYS A 26 6.93 -10.09 -4.49
C CYS A 26 6.09 -11.34 -4.74
N ARG A 27 5.93 -12.21 -3.72
CA ARG A 27 5.10 -13.42 -3.84
C ARG A 27 3.61 -13.12 -4.01
N ALA A 28 3.11 -12.07 -3.35
CA ALA A 28 1.71 -11.66 -3.46
C ALA A 28 1.42 -10.87 -4.75
N ALA A 29 2.41 -10.12 -5.25
CA ALA A 29 2.28 -9.34 -6.47
C ALA A 29 2.01 -10.23 -7.70
N ILE A 30 2.63 -11.40 -7.80
CA ILE A 30 2.46 -12.30 -8.96
C ILE A 30 0.99 -12.68 -9.20
N PRO A 31 0.25 -13.32 -8.27
CA PRO A 31 -1.14 -13.68 -8.50
C PRO A 31 -2.04 -12.43 -8.62
N ALA A 32 -1.75 -11.34 -7.89
CA ALA A 32 -2.51 -10.11 -8.01
C ALA A 32 -2.39 -9.48 -9.41
N LEU A 33 -1.19 -9.50 -10.00
CA LEU A 33 -0.94 -9.04 -11.37
C LEU A 33 -1.64 -9.94 -12.38
N TRP A 34 -1.59 -11.26 -12.22
CA TRP A 34 -2.35 -12.19 -13.09
C TRP A 34 -3.86 -11.93 -13.06
N VAL A 35 -4.43 -11.76 -11.87
CA VAL A 35 -5.86 -11.42 -11.72
C VAL A 35 -6.18 -10.06 -12.33
N SER A 36 -5.30 -9.07 -12.16
CA SER A 36 -5.49 -7.73 -12.75
C SER A 36 -5.42 -7.76 -14.27
N ILE A 37 -4.46 -8.48 -14.86
CA ILE A 37 -4.36 -8.66 -16.31
C ILE A 37 -5.62 -9.35 -16.84
N GLY A 38 -6.07 -10.44 -16.21
CA GLY A 38 -7.30 -11.14 -16.59
C GLY A 38 -8.54 -10.25 -16.49
N CYS A 39 -8.63 -9.44 -15.43
CA CYS A 39 -9.73 -8.49 -15.24
C CYS A 39 -9.69 -7.36 -16.26
N ALA A 40 -8.52 -6.79 -16.55
CA ALA A 40 -8.35 -5.75 -17.56
C ALA A 40 -8.72 -6.25 -18.97
N LEU A 41 -8.30 -7.48 -19.32
CA LEU A 41 -8.69 -8.14 -20.55
C LEU A 41 -10.22 -8.36 -20.61
N LEU A 42 -10.82 -8.93 -19.56
CA LEU A 42 -12.27 -9.16 -19.52
C LEU A 42 -13.06 -7.85 -19.63
N LEU A 43 -12.65 -6.81 -18.91
CA LEU A 43 -13.29 -5.51 -18.93
C LEU A 43 -13.16 -4.80 -20.28
N SER A 44 -12.07 -5.02 -21.02
CA SER A 44 -11.91 -4.46 -22.36
C SER A 44 -12.96 -4.93 -23.36
N TYR A 45 -13.66 -6.04 -23.07
CA TYR A 45 -14.77 -6.55 -23.88
C TYR A 45 -16.15 -6.07 -23.43
N VAL A 46 -16.30 -5.62 -22.18
CA VAL A 46 -17.62 -5.43 -21.55
C VAL A 46 -17.89 -3.99 -21.13
N ALA A 47 -16.86 -3.22 -20.78
CA ALA A 47 -17.00 -1.93 -20.13
C ALA A 47 -16.32 -0.79 -20.90
N ASP A 48 -16.98 0.36 -20.92
CA ASP A 48 -16.42 1.61 -21.42
C ASP A 48 -15.24 2.12 -20.56
N GLU A 49 -14.54 3.12 -21.09
CA GLU A 49 -13.27 3.69 -20.63
C GLU A 49 -13.06 3.88 -19.10
N PRO A 50 -14.02 4.33 -18.27
CA PRO A 50 -13.73 4.67 -16.87
C PRO A 50 -13.36 3.45 -16.01
N TRP A 51 -13.76 2.23 -16.38
CA TRP A 51 -13.57 1.06 -15.53
C TRP A 51 -12.15 0.46 -15.57
N ARG A 52 -11.29 0.93 -16.48
CA ARG A 52 -9.89 0.48 -16.60
C ARG A 52 -9.07 0.79 -15.35
N TRP A 53 -9.30 1.95 -14.72
CA TRP A 53 -8.63 2.34 -13.48
C TRP A 53 -8.98 1.44 -12.28
N SER A 54 -10.20 0.88 -12.28
CA SER A 54 -10.65 -0.06 -11.25
C SER A 54 -9.79 -1.32 -11.21
N ALA A 55 -9.32 -1.80 -12.38
CA ALA A 55 -8.44 -2.97 -12.45
C ALA A 55 -7.08 -2.75 -11.77
N MET A 56 -6.55 -1.51 -11.78
CA MET A 56 -5.33 -1.16 -11.06
C MET A 56 -5.54 -1.17 -9.54
N LEU A 57 -6.67 -0.63 -9.06
CA LEU A 57 -7.00 -0.65 -7.63
C LEU A 57 -7.17 -2.07 -7.11
N VAL A 58 -7.81 -2.94 -7.90
CA VAL A 58 -7.98 -4.37 -7.58
C VAL A 58 -6.62 -5.09 -7.48
N ALA A 59 -5.60 -4.69 -8.26
CA ALA A 59 -4.25 -5.24 -8.15
C ALA A 59 -3.47 -4.69 -6.95
N LEU A 60 -3.58 -3.38 -6.73
CA LEU A 60 -2.75 -2.62 -5.81
C LEU A 60 -3.13 -2.91 -4.35
N ILE A 61 -4.42 -2.88 -4.02
CA ILE A 61 -4.92 -3.04 -2.65
C ILE A 61 -4.46 -4.35 -2.01
N PRO A 62 -4.69 -5.55 -2.59
CA PRO A 62 -4.27 -6.80 -1.97
C PRO A 62 -2.74 -6.94 -1.90
N THR A 63 -2.00 -6.42 -2.89
CA THR A 63 -0.53 -6.45 -2.89
C THR A 63 0.05 -5.62 -1.74
N VAL A 64 -0.46 -4.39 -1.57
CA VAL A 64 -0.06 -3.49 -0.47
C VAL A 64 -0.49 -4.05 0.88
N ALA A 65 -1.74 -4.51 1.00
CA ALA A 65 -2.26 -5.09 2.24
C ALA A 65 -1.46 -6.33 2.68
N HIS A 66 -1.06 -7.20 1.74
CA HIS A 66 -0.24 -8.36 2.05
C HIS A 66 1.17 -7.97 2.50
N GLY A 67 1.77 -6.96 1.86
CA GLY A 67 3.06 -6.39 2.27
C GLY A 67 3.02 -5.81 3.68
N ILE A 68 2.01 -4.98 3.98
CA ILE A 68 1.80 -4.39 5.32
C ILE A 68 1.60 -5.50 6.36
N ARG A 69 0.78 -6.51 6.07
CA ARG A 69 0.54 -7.63 7.00
C ARG A 69 1.84 -8.36 7.37
N HIS A 70 2.74 -8.56 6.41
CA HIS A 70 4.03 -9.19 6.67
C HIS A 70 5.02 -8.25 7.37
N TRP A 71 4.99 -6.96 7.07
CA TRP A 71 5.79 -5.95 7.78
C TRP A 71 5.41 -5.85 9.27
N LEU A 72 4.12 -5.95 9.57
CA LEU A 72 3.58 -5.91 10.93
C LEU A 72 3.82 -7.21 11.72
N ARG A 73 4.26 -8.30 11.09
CA ARG A 73 4.55 -9.54 11.81
C ARG A 73 5.79 -9.34 12.69
N PRO A 74 5.66 -9.52 14.02
CA PRO A 74 6.79 -9.34 14.91
C PRO A 74 7.81 -10.44 14.66
N ILE A 75 9.03 -10.04 14.30
CA ILE A 75 10.20 -10.93 14.36
C ILE A 75 10.71 -10.92 15.80
N THR A 76 10.80 -12.11 16.39
CA THR A 76 11.30 -12.30 17.75
C THR A 76 12.80 -12.02 17.82
N ARG A 77 13.26 -11.41 18.92
CA ARG A 77 14.69 -11.15 19.15
C ARG A 77 15.51 -12.43 19.11
N GLN A 78 14.95 -13.55 19.59
CA GLN A 78 15.57 -14.87 19.51
C GLN A 78 15.86 -15.32 18.07
N THR A 79 14.98 -15.01 17.11
CA THR A 79 15.22 -15.34 15.70
C THR A 79 16.39 -14.54 15.13
N ALA A 80 16.47 -13.25 15.47
CA ALA A 80 17.59 -12.39 15.05
C ALA A 80 18.90 -12.83 15.71
N ALA A 81 18.90 -13.14 17.01
CA ALA A 81 20.06 -13.64 17.73
C ALA A 81 20.57 -14.97 17.13
N LYS A 82 19.67 -15.93 16.86
CA LYS A 82 20.01 -17.19 16.18
C LYS A 82 20.68 -16.95 14.83
N LYS A 83 20.25 -15.93 14.07
CA LYS A 83 20.85 -15.61 12.78
C LYS A 83 22.27 -15.05 12.92
N ILE A 84 22.53 -14.24 13.96
CA ILE A 84 23.86 -13.75 14.31
C ILE A 84 24.76 -14.93 14.73
N ASP A 85 24.27 -15.80 15.61
CA ASP A 85 25.00 -17.00 16.06
C ASP A 85 25.37 -17.92 14.89
N GLN A 86 24.47 -18.09 13.91
CA GLN A 86 24.75 -18.88 12.71
C GLN A 86 25.80 -18.25 11.80
N TYR A 87 25.81 -16.92 11.68
CA TYR A 87 26.73 -16.22 10.78
C TYR A 87 28.16 -16.15 11.35
N TYR A 88 28.30 -15.94 12.66
CA TYR A 88 29.58 -15.85 13.36
C TYR A 88 29.99 -17.15 14.08
N GLU A 89 29.23 -18.25 13.87
CA GLU A 89 29.47 -19.57 14.47
C GLU A 89 29.53 -19.59 16.02
N LEU A 90 28.80 -18.68 16.68
CA LEU A 90 28.91 -18.42 18.13
C LEU A 90 28.17 -19.44 19.04
N LYS A 91 27.80 -20.63 18.54
CA LYS A 91 27.17 -21.73 19.31
C LYS A 91 26.10 -21.27 20.33
N ASP A 92 25.13 -20.47 19.88
CA ASP A 92 24.02 -19.92 20.68
C ASP A 92 24.41 -18.93 21.81
N ARG A 93 25.62 -18.34 21.80
CA ARG A 93 26.06 -17.36 22.81
C ARG A 93 25.24 -16.07 22.78
N VAL A 94 24.94 -15.55 21.59
CA VAL A 94 24.12 -14.33 21.45
C VAL A 94 22.69 -14.61 21.86
N ARG A 95 22.13 -15.77 21.45
CA ARG A 95 20.80 -16.19 21.88
C ARG A 95 20.68 -16.32 23.39
N THR A 96 21.64 -16.98 24.05
CA THR A 96 21.68 -17.12 25.51
C THR A 96 21.79 -15.75 26.19
N SER A 97 22.65 -14.87 25.67
CA SER A 97 22.81 -13.51 26.18
C SER A 97 21.52 -12.69 26.11
N VAL A 98 20.77 -12.79 24.99
CA VAL A 98 19.47 -12.14 24.86
C VAL A 98 18.46 -12.70 25.87
N ASP A 99 18.42 -14.02 26.09
CA ASP A 99 17.53 -14.65 27.08
C ASP A 99 17.89 -14.20 28.52
N LEU A 100 19.17 -14.10 28.86
CA LEU A 100 19.64 -13.59 30.15
C LEU A 100 19.21 -12.13 30.38
N ILE A 101 19.33 -11.28 29.34
CA ILE A 101 18.89 -9.88 29.39
C ILE A 101 17.37 -9.80 29.54
N GLU A 102 16.60 -10.59 28.79
CA GLU A 102 15.13 -10.61 28.84
C GLU A 102 14.61 -11.07 30.20
N ARG A 103 15.30 -12.03 30.84
CA ARG A 103 14.98 -12.52 32.19
C ARG A 103 15.53 -11.65 33.31
N GLN A 104 16.28 -10.59 32.99
CA GLN A 104 16.93 -9.70 33.96
C GLN A 104 17.79 -10.45 34.99
N GLN A 105 18.44 -11.55 34.57
CA GLN A 105 19.26 -12.36 35.49
C GLN A 105 20.59 -11.66 35.75
N SER A 106 20.84 -11.30 37.02
CA SER A 106 22.00 -10.53 37.46
C SER A 106 23.11 -11.37 38.10
N SER A 107 23.24 -12.65 37.75
CA SER A 107 24.28 -13.49 38.35
C SER A 107 25.69 -13.05 37.91
N PRO A 108 26.73 -13.24 38.76
CA PRO A 108 28.12 -12.96 38.36
C PRO A 108 28.52 -13.71 37.08
N MET A 109 28.03 -14.94 36.92
CA MET A 109 28.25 -15.75 35.73
C MET A 109 27.56 -15.16 34.49
N ALA A 110 26.31 -14.69 34.61
CA ALA A 110 25.61 -14.02 33.52
C ALA A 110 26.36 -12.76 33.07
N THR A 111 26.91 -11.99 34.01
CA THR A 111 27.70 -10.79 33.70
C THR A 111 28.97 -11.13 32.91
N LEU A 112 29.67 -12.22 33.27
CA LEU A 112 30.83 -12.70 32.52
C LEU A 112 30.45 -13.18 31.11
N GLN A 113 29.35 -13.90 30.96
CA GLN A 113 28.87 -14.37 29.64
C GLN A 113 28.44 -13.21 28.72
N LEU A 114 27.75 -12.22 29.27
CA LEU A 114 27.39 -11.00 28.54
C LEU A 114 28.63 -10.21 28.13
N ARG A 115 29.67 -10.21 28.98
CA ARG A 115 30.93 -9.55 28.65
C ARG A 115 31.67 -10.23 27.51
N ASP A 116 31.87 -11.55 27.62
CA ASP A 116 32.53 -12.37 26.59
C ASP A 116 31.80 -12.29 25.24
N THR A 117 30.47 -12.37 25.26
CA THR A 117 29.65 -12.23 24.04
C THR A 117 29.78 -10.83 23.45
N GLY A 118 29.78 -9.78 24.29
CA GLY A 118 29.95 -8.40 23.86
C GLY A 118 31.30 -8.14 23.19
N GLU A 119 32.38 -8.73 23.72
CA GLU A 119 33.73 -8.63 23.13
C GLU A 119 33.80 -9.36 21.77
N GLN A 120 33.17 -10.55 21.64
CA GLN A 120 33.12 -11.30 20.37
C GLN A 120 32.33 -10.62 19.26
N ILE A 121 31.29 -9.84 19.61
CA ILE A 121 30.45 -9.16 18.62
C ILE A 121 30.74 -7.66 18.51
N ALA A 122 31.80 -7.17 19.13
CA ALA A 122 32.12 -5.74 19.19
C ALA A 122 32.21 -5.10 17.78
N ASP A 123 32.79 -5.84 16.83
CA ASP A 123 32.96 -5.39 15.44
C ASP A 123 31.86 -5.89 14.50
N ALA A 124 30.87 -6.64 15.02
CA ALA A 124 29.83 -7.24 14.20
C ALA A 124 28.88 -6.17 13.65
N ARG A 125 28.65 -6.17 12.34
CA ARG A 125 27.70 -5.25 11.70
C ARG A 125 26.45 -6.00 11.25
N ALA A 126 25.29 -5.38 11.43
CA ALA A 126 24.02 -5.96 11.00
C ALA A 126 23.92 -6.17 9.48
N ASN A 127 24.70 -5.43 8.68
CA ASN A 127 24.72 -5.55 7.23
C ASN A 127 25.40 -6.85 6.75
N ASP A 128 26.35 -7.35 7.53
CA ASP A 128 27.14 -8.53 7.17
C ASP A 128 26.33 -9.81 7.44
N VAL A 129 25.58 -9.81 8.55
CA VAL A 129 24.71 -10.94 8.96
C VAL A 129 23.51 -11.13 8.03
N VAL A 130 22.90 -10.02 7.61
CA VAL A 130 21.70 -10.01 6.75
C VAL A 130 21.92 -9.01 5.61
N PRO A 131 22.64 -9.43 4.55
CA PRO A 131 22.76 -8.62 3.35
C PRO A 131 21.38 -8.49 2.71
N LEU A 132 21.04 -7.29 2.24
CA LEU A 132 19.82 -7.07 1.48
C LEU A 132 19.98 -7.72 0.10
N THR A 133 19.52 -8.97 -0.01
CA THR A 133 19.50 -9.69 -1.28
C THR A 133 18.25 -9.31 -2.08
N ARG A 134 18.40 -9.19 -3.40
CA ARG A 134 17.25 -9.03 -4.28
C ARG A 134 16.39 -10.31 -4.25
N PRO A 135 15.05 -10.21 -4.15
CA PRO A 135 14.19 -11.37 -4.25
C PRO A 135 14.41 -12.07 -5.59
N PRO A 136 14.50 -13.42 -5.65
CA PRO A 136 14.74 -14.13 -6.90
C PRO A 136 13.63 -13.90 -7.94
N ARG A 137 12.41 -13.61 -7.48
CA ARG A 137 11.23 -13.33 -8.33
C ARG A 137 10.99 -11.85 -8.59
N ALA A 138 11.92 -10.98 -8.21
CA ALA A 138 11.77 -9.54 -8.46
C ALA A 138 11.68 -9.25 -9.97
N SER A 139 12.47 -9.93 -10.80
CA SER A 139 12.43 -9.80 -12.26
C SER A 139 11.06 -10.18 -12.84
N GLU A 140 10.46 -11.28 -12.38
CA GLU A 140 9.11 -11.72 -12.80
C GLU A 140 8.06 -10.67 -12.45
N THR A 141 8.10 -10.10 -11.24
CA THR A 141 7.15 -9.06 -10.83
C THR A 141 7.31 -7.77 -11.63
N VAL A 142 8.55 -7.36 -11.94
CA VAL A 142 8.81 -6.20 -12.79
C VAL A 142 8.28 -6.45 -14.20
N LEU A 143 8.55 -7.63 -14.77
CA LEU A 143 8.06 -8.01 -16.10
C LEU A 143 6.52 -7.97 -16.18
N LEU A 144 5.82 -8.61 -15.23
CA LEU A 144 4.36 -8.61 -15.18
C LEU A 144 3.78 -7.20 -14.98
N THR A 145 4.45 -6.36 -14.20
CA THR A 145 4.04 -4.96 -14.01
C THR A 145 4.18 -4.18 -15.32
N VAL A 146 5.29 -4.36 -16.05
CA VAL A 146 5.49 -3.73 -17.36
C VAL A 146 4.43 -4.19 -18.35
N VAL A 147 4.15 -5.51 -18.42
CA VAL A 147 3.09 -6.05 -19.28
C VAL A 147 1.73 -5.43 -18.96
N LEU A 148 1.36 -5.35 -17.68
CA LEU A 148 0.11 -4.71 -17.25
C LEU A 148 0.04 -3.24 -17.66
N VAL A 149 1.12 -2.47 -17.46
CA VAL A 149 1.17 -1.04 -17.85
C VAL A 149 1.06 -0.88 -19.37
N VAL A 150 1.77 -1.70 -20.15
CA VAL A 150 1.67 -1.69 -21.62
C VAL A 150 0.24 -1.98 -22.05
N LEU A 151 -0.41 -2.98 -21.45
CA LEU A 151 -1.78 -3.37 -21.79
C LEU A 151 -2.81 -2.28 -21.43
N LEU A 152 -2.55 -1.51 -20.37
CA LEU A 152 -3.38 -0.37 -19.97
C LEU A 152 -3.21 0.86 -20.86
N VAL A 153 -1.98 1.15 -21.29
CA VAL A 153 -1.66 2.31 -22.15
C VAL A 153 -1.94 2.01 -23.62
N TRP A 154 -2.01 0.73 -24.00
CA TRP A 154 -2.27 0.34 -25.38
C TRP A 154 -3.61 0.94 -25.85
N PRO A 155 -3.59 1.80 -26.90
CA PRO A 155 -4.79 2.47 -27.37
C PRO A 155 -5.80 1.43 -27.78
N ASN A 156 -7.02 1.54 -27.24
CA ASN A 156 -8.11 0.68 -27.62
C ASN A 156 -8.53 1.07 -29.04
N GLN A 157 -8.07 0.33 -30.05
CA GLN A 157 -8.40 0.62 -31.46
C GLN A 157 -9.91 0.47 -31.77
N ASN A 158 -10.69 0.03 -30.77
CA ASN A 158 -12.14 -0.10 -30.87
C ASN A 158 -12.88 1.25 -30.94
N GLU A 159 -12.21 2.38 -30.74
CA GLU A 159 -12.84 3.71 -30.88
C GLU A 159 -13.05 4.16 -32.34
N GLU A 160 -12.55 3.41 -33.33
CA GLU A 160 -12.79 3.71 -34.75
C GLU A 160 -14.16 3.21 -35.27
N GLY A 161 -15.11 2.92 -34.37
CA GLY A 161 -16.49 2.52 -34.68
C GLY A 161 -17.42 3.68 -35.12
N PRO A 162 -18.48 3.41 -35.88
CA PRO A 162 -18.81 4.10 -37.13
C PRO A 162 -19.55 5.44 -36.97
N SER A 163 -18.85 6.54 -36.71
CA SER A 163 -19.42 7.90 -36.91
C SER A 163 -19.71 8.24 -38.39
N ARG A 164 -19.66 7.27 -39.32
CA ARG A 164 -19.82 7.50 -40.77
C ARG A 164 -21.17 7.08 -41.37
N LEU A 165 -22.16 6.62 -40.59
CA LEU A 165 -23.45 6.14 -41.15
C LEU A 165 -24.71 6.91 -40.74
N HIS A 166 -24.59 8.03 -40.02
CA HIS A 166 -25.69 8.99 -39.88
C HIS A 166 -25.16 10.39 -40.19
N SER A 167 -24.70 10.57 -41.42
CA SER A 167 -25.08 11.82 -42.08
C SER A 167 -26.57 11.62 -42.39
N PRO A 168 -27.51 12.23 -41.65
CA PRO A 168 -28.88 12.31 -42.12
C PRO A 168 -28.76 12.96 -43.49
N LYS A 169 -28.87 12.13 -44.54
CA LYS A 169 -29.06 12.58 -45.91
C LYS A 169 -30.16 13.59 -45.77
N HIS A 170 -29.84 14.87 -45.98
CA HIS A 170 -30.76 15.98 -45.94
C HIS A 170 -32.11 15.47 -46.42
N ILE A 171 -33.01 15.17 -45.47
CA ILE A 171 -34.41 15.21 -45.76
C ILE A 171 -34.58 16.71 -45.89
N SER A 172 -34.41 17.17 -47.11
CA SER A 172 -34.99 18.40 -47.60
C SER A 172 -36.49 18.25 -47.32
N LEU A 173 -36.87 18.45 -46.05
CA LEU A 173 -38.18 18.91 -45.71
C LEU A 173 -38.21 20.31 -46.32
N GLU A 174 -38.70 20.34 -47.54
CA GLU A 174 -39.61 21.34 -48.06
C GLU A 174 -40.67 21.63 -46.97
N VAL A 175 -40.24 22.29 -45.89
CA VAL A 175 -41.13 22.94 -44.93
C VAL A 175 -41.57 24.20 -45.65
N ALA A 176 -42.75 24.10 -46.25
CA ALA A 176 -43.53 25.25 -46.64
C ALA A 176 -43.44 26.32 -45.56
N GLN A 177 -43.06 27.52 -45.99
CA GLN A 177 -43.26 28.75 -45.27
C GLN A 177 -44.71 28.84 -44.81
N GLU A 178 -44.97 28.62 -43.53
CA GLU A 178 -46.14 29.21 -42.90
C GLU A 178 -45.71 29.71 -41.52
N SER A 179 -45.21 30.94 -41.53
CA SER A 179 -44.93 31.73 -40.34
C SER A 179 -46.28 32.25 -39.80
N PRO A 180 -46.75 31.83 -38.61
CA PRO A 180 -47.77 32.60 -37.93
C PRO A 180 -47.17 33.92 -37.40
N PRO A 181 -47.98 34.99 -37.30
CA PRO A 181 -47.53 36.28 -36.83
C PRO A 181 -47.07 36.21 -35.38
N VAL A 182 -45.87 36.76 -35.16
CA VAL A 182 -45.30 37.01 -33.84
C VAL A 182 -46.03 38.19 -33.22
N ASP A 183 -47.01 37.91 -32.38
CA ASP A 183 -47.52 38.88 -31.41
C ASP A 183 -47.41 38.28 -29.99
N ASP A 184 -47.00 39.14 -29.06
CA ASP A 184 -46.81 38.93 -27.62
C ASP A 184 -45.56 38.17 -27.12
N PHE A 185 -44.43 38.87 -27.25
CA PHE A 185 -43.35 38.78 -26.26
C PHE A 185 -43.80 39.43 -24.93
N MET A 186 -44.16 38.60 -23.95
CA MET A 186 -44.16 38.99 -22.53
C MET A 186 -42.71 38.99 -21.99
N PRO A 187 -42.28 40.02 -21.23
CA PRO A 187 -40.98 40.02 -20.59
C PRO A 187 -40.97 39.02 -19.43
N VAL A 188 -40.18 37.95 -19.57
CA VAL A 188 -39.86 37.04 -18.46
C VAL A 188 -38.98 37.81 -17.47
N ASP A 189 -39.57 38.14 -16.33
CA ASP A 189 -38.92 38.79 -15.19
C ASP A 189 -37.77 37.93 -14.67
N SER A 190 -36.54 38.42 -14.85
CA SER A 190 -35.29 37.78 -14.46
C SER A 190 -34.98 37.93 -12.96
N ARG A 191 -35.99 37.87 -12.10
CA ARG A 191 -35.84 38.03 -10.65
C ARG A 191 -36.07 36.71 -9.92
N GLY A 192 -34.95 36.12 -9.53
CA GLY A 192 -34.91 35.31 -8.33
C GLY A 192 -34.61 33.85 -8.58
N LEU A 193 -33.33 33.51 -8.66
CA LEU A 193 -32.84 32.18 -8.32
C LEU A 193 -31.45 32.34 -7.68
N GLY A 194 -31.48 32.83 -6.43
CA GLY A 194 -30.33 32.86 -5.52
C GLY A 194 -29.99 31.48 -4.98
N TRP A 195 -29.67 30.53 -5.86
CA TRP A 195 -29.26 29.18 -5.45
C TRP A 195 -27.81 29.10 -4.97
N ARG A 196 -27.02 30.17 -5.14
CA ARG A 196 -25.60 30.22 -4.73
C ARG A 196 -25.36 30.29 -3.22
N SER A 197 -26.37 30.55 -2.38
CA SER A 197 -26.19 30.63 -0.92
C SER A 197 -26.53 29.35 -0.15
N THR A 198 -27.12 28.33 -0.77
CA THR A 198 -27.60 27.14 -0.05
C THR A 198 -26.52 26.09 0.19
N ILE A 199 -25.48 26.04 -0.66
CA ILE A 199 -24.43 24.99 -0.56
C ILE A 199 -23.48 25.22 0.64
N ARG A 200 -23.40 26.44 1.19
CA ARG A 200 -22.48 26.72 2.31
C ARG A 200 -23.03 26.31 3.69
N ARG A 201 -24.33 26.01 3.84
CA ARG A 201 -24.93 25.61 5.14
C ARG A 201 -24.85 24.11 5.42
N PHE A 202 -24.46 23.28 4.46
CA PHE A 202 -24.43 21.83 4.66
C PHE A 202 -23.14 21.33 5.31
N PHE A 203 -22.08 22.13 5.33
CA PHE A 203 -20.76 21.72 5.83
C PHE A 203 -20.45 22.13 7.29
N ASP A 204 -21.37 22.83 7.97
CA ASP A 204 -21.12 23.38 9.32
C ASP A 204 -21.94 22.71 10.44
N ARG A 205 -22.61 21.58 10.15
CA ARG A 205 -23.26 20.77 11.20
C ARG A 205 -22.34 19.67 11.68
N SER A 206 -21.40 20.06 12.56
CA SER A 206 -20.88 19.10 13.54
C SER A 206 -22.01 18.74 14.51
N PRO A 207 -22.31 17.45 14.74
CA PRO A 207 -23.34 17.05 15.68
C PRO A 207 -22.96 17.51 17.10
N PRO A 208 -23.82 18.28 17.80
CA PRO A 208 -23.61 18.58 19.20
C PRO A 208 -23.83 17.31 20.02
N GLY A 209 -22.82 16.86 20.77
CA GLY A 209 -23.00 15.83 21.80
C GLY A 209 -22.09 14.60 21.74
N VAL A 210 -20.94 14.63 21.04
CA VAL A 210 -19.91 13.60 21.28
C VAL A 210 -19.06 14.05 22.48
N PRO A 211 -19.19 13.45 23.67
CA PRO A 211 -18.29 13.74 24.77
C PRO A 211 -16.87 13.36 24.35
N ARG A 212 -15.94 14.31 24.45
CA ARG A 212 -14.50 14.04 24.42
C ARG A 212 -14.21 13.04 25.53
N GLN A 213 -14.01 11.77 25.19
CA GLN A 213 -13.38 10.84 26.11
C GLN A 213 -11.94 11.31 26.30
N THR A 214 -11.70 11.99 27.42
CA THR A 214 -10.40 12.12 28.05
C THR A 214 -9.83 10.72 28.25
N ILE A 215 -8.89 10.34 27.39
CA ILE A 215 -8.02 9.19 27.62
C ILE A 215 -7.11 9.60 28.78
N GLY A 216 -7.60 9.35 29.99
CA GLY A 216 -6.84 9.44 31.22
C GLY A 216 -5.75 8.38 31.22
N GLU A 217 -4.51 8.82 31.13
CA GLU A 217 -3.54 8.66 32.21
C GLU A 217 -3.84 7.46 33.14
N THR A 218 -3.23 6.31 32.85
CA THR A 218 -3.02 5.27 33.87
C THR A 218 -1.59 4.78 33.74
N ILE A 219 -0.67 5.62 34.20
CA ILE A 219 0.66 5.18 34.62
C ILE A 219 0.48 4.73 36.07
N HIS A 220 0.28 3.43 36.28
CA HIS A 220 0.49 2.84 37.60
C HIS A 220 1.73 1.95 37.54
N ARG A 221 2.72 2.39 38.33
CA ARG A 221 3.81 1.60 38.89
C ARG A 221 3.26 0.30 39.49
N GLU A 222 3.94 -0.80 39.21
CA GLU A 222 4.49 -1.75 40.18
C GLU A 222 5.68 -2.48 39.55
#